data_AF-A0A2S5DFA5-F1
#
_entry.id   AF-A0A2S5DFA5-F1
#
_cell.length_a   1.000
_cell.length_b   1.000
_cell.length_c   1.000
_cell.angle_alpha   90.00
_cell.angle_beta   90.00
_cell.angle_gamma   90.00
#
_symmetry.space_group_name_H-M   'P 1'
#
loop_
_entity.id
_entity.type
_entity.pdbx_description
1 polymer ?
#
loop_
_entity_poly.entity_id
_entity_poly.type
_entity_poly.pdbx_seq_one_letter_code
_entity_poly.pdbx_strand_id
1 'polypeptide(L)'
;MALLVAAGSLSACVVAPPRAQVVYQPATVRLEMPRDWRPADHPYYLHAMSDLRQARAYLARPDYPQIADDERRAVAEIDAALSEMRRAAFEDGKNPWQYEQPDARMSPTDRFHKAMELLDAARRDASHPEDDPWTRDLQHRILHHIDGAHRAVQQAVNDALR
;
A
#
# COMPACT_ATOMS: atom_id res chain seq x y z
N MET A 1 -29.44 44.32 84.69
CA MET A 1 -29.06 43.19 83.82
C MET A 1 -28.64 43.72 82.46
N ALA A 2 -27.72 43.00 81.80
CA ALA A 2 -27.18 43.19 80.45
C ALA A 2 -26.10 44.27 80.26
N LEU A 3 -24.84 43.89 80.56
CA LEU A 3 -23.66 44.43 79.89
C LEU A 3 -23.65 43.93 78.44
N LEU A 4 -23.68 44.85 77.47
CA LEU A 4 -23.39 44.54 76.06
C LEU A 4 -21.87 44.58 75.85
N VAL A 5 -21.28 43.42 75.61
CA VAL A 5 -19.88 43.29 75.16
C VAL A 5 -19.87 43.48 73.65
N ALA A 6 -19.24 44.57 73.19
CA ALA A 6 -18.97 44.82 71.78
C ALA A 6 -17.76 43.97 71.33
N ALA A 7 -18.03 42.94 70.53
CA ALA A 7 -16.99 42.18 69.85
C ALA A 7 -16.60 42.92 68.55
N GLY A 8 -15.39 43.49 68.51
CA GLY A 8 -14.80 44.06 67.31
C GLY A 8 -14.25 42.97 66.40
N SER A 9 -14.87 42.79 65.23
CA SER A 9 -14.41 41.85 64.21
C SER A 9 -13.29 42.47 63.36
N LEU A 10 -12.11 41.86 63.39
CA LEU A 10 -10.99 42.18 62.49
C LEU A 10 -11.32 41.63 61.09
N SER A 11 -11.48 42.51 60.11
CA SER A 11 -11.69 42.14 58.71
C SER A 11 -10.33 41.88 58.05
N ALA A 12 -9.98 40.61 57.86
CA ALA A 12 -8.82 40.21 57.07
C ALA A 12 -9.19 40.24 55.57
N CYS A 13 -8.64 41.19 54.82
CA CYS A 13 -8.79 41.23 53.37
C CYS A 13 -7.98 40.09 52.73
N VAL A 14 -8.64 38.99 52.37
CA VAL A 14 -8.06 37.95 51.50
C VAL A 14 -8.13 38.46 50.05
N VAL A 15 -6.99 38.87 49.50
CA VAL A 15 -6.85 39.12 48.06
C VAL A 15 -6.72 37.77 47.38
N ALA A 16 -7.80 37.30 46.75
CA ALA A 16 -7.78 36.14 45.88
C ALA A 16 -7.15 36.55 44.52
N PRO A 17 -6.15 35.82 43.99
CA PRO A 17 -5.67 36.08 42.65
C PRO A 17 -6.76 35.77 41.62
N PRO A 18 -6.90 36.53 40.53
CA PRO A 18 -7.83 36.20 39.47
C PRO A 18 -7.44 34.84 38.89
N ARG A 19 -8.32 33.85 39.04
CA ARG A 19 -8.21 32.57 38.35
C ARG A 19 -8.38 32.85 36.86
N ALA A 20 -7.28 32.97 36.13
CA ALA A 20 -7.29 32.94 34.68
C ALA A 20 -7.87 31.58 34.25
N GLN A 21 -9.11 31.59 33.77
CA GLN A 21 -9.70 30.42 33.14
C GLN A 21 -8.94 30.16 31.84
N VAL A 22 -8.13 29.10 31.81
CA VAL A 22 -7.54 28.60 30.58
C VAL A 22 -8.70 28.09 29.73
N VAL A 23 -9.15 28.91 28.77
CA VAL A 23 -10.09 28.47 27.75
C VAL A 23 -9.34 27.49 26.87
N TYR A 24 -9.62 26.20 27.04
CA TYR A 24 -9.19 25.20 26.08
C TYR A 24 -9.90 25.49 24.76
N GLN A 25 -9.23 26.19 23.85
CA GLN A 25 -9.57 26.12 22.44
C GLN A 25 -9.07 24.76 21.95
N PRO A 26 -9.95 23.79 21.65
CA PRO A 26 -9.48 22.62 20.92
C PRO A 26 -8.89 23.14 19.62
N ALA A 27 -7.58 22.99 19.44
CA ALA A 27 -7.00 23.09 18.12
C ALA A 27 -7.76 22.08 17.27
N THR A 28 -8.59 22.55 16.34
CA THR A 28 -9.17 21.68 15.32
C THR A 28 -8.00 21.19 14.49
N VAL A 29 -7.44 20.04 14.86
CA VAL A 29 -6.58 19.28 13.97
C VAL A 29 -7.46 18.97 12.78
N ARG A 30 -7.18 19.63 11.63
CA ARG A 30 -7.77 19.22 10.37
C ARG A 30 -7.18 17.85 10.08
N LEU A 31 -7.92 16.81 10.45
CA LEU A 31 -7.72 15.47 9.94
C LEU A 31 -8.09 15.55 8.45
N GLU A 32 -7.11 15.81 7.58
CA GLU A 32 -7.29 15.57 6.16
C GLU A 32 -7.51 14.07 5.98
N MET A 33 -8.72 13.66 5.59
CA MET A 33 -9.07 12.30 5.19
C MET A 33 -9.95 12.37 3.93
N PRO A 34 -9.85 11.41 2.99
CA PRO A 34 -8.70 10.65 2.48
C PRO A 34 -8.27 11.18 1.10
N ARG A 35 -7.13 10.67 0.60
CA ARG A 35 -6.57 10.94 -0.72
C ARG A 35 -7.37 10.17 -1.78
N ASP A 36 -7.91 10.86 -2.78
CA ASP A 36 -8.67 10.23 -3.88
C ASP A 36 -7.72 9.61 -4.91
N TRP A 37 -7.18 8.42 -4.64
CA TRP A 37 -6.54 7.60 -5.68
C TRP A 37 -7.59 6.73 -6.35
N ARG A 38 -7.99 7.08 -7.57
CA ARG A 38 -9.06 6.39 -8.31
C ARG A 38 -8.47 5.43 -9.33
N PRO A 39 -8.58 4.09 -9.16
CA PRO A 39 -8.04 3.15 -10.15
C PRO A 39 -8.51 3.42 -11.59
N ALA A 40 -9.73 3.93 -11.75
CA ALA A 40 -10.31 4.29 -13.05
C ALA A 40 -9.63 5.51 -13.71
N ASP A 41 -9.07 6.42 -12.91
CA ASP A 41 -8.32 7.58 -13.38
C ASP A 41 -6.85 7.21 -13.68
N HIS A 42 -6.42 6.01 -13.26
CA HIS A 42 -5.09 5.42 -13.50
C HIS A 42 -5.18 4.15 -14.37
N PRO A 43 -5.57 4.26 -15.66
CA PRO A 43 -5.75 3.11 -16.54
C PRO A 43 -4.49 2.23 -16.63
N TYR A 44 -3.29 2.83 -16.57
CA TYR A 44 -2.03 2.10 -16.54
C TYR A 44 -1.91 1.17 -15.34
N TYR A 45 -2.37 1.58 -14.15
CA TYR A 45 -2.36 0.71 -12.98
C TYR A 45 -3.29 -0.50 -13.15
N LEU A 46 -4.45 -0.32 -13.78
CA LEU A 46 -5.35 -1.44 -14.07
C LEU A 46 -4.73 -2.43 -15.05
N HIS A 47 -4.04 -1.95 -16.08
CA HIS A 47 -3.28 -2.79 -17.01
C HIS A 47 -2.16 -3.54 -16.28
N ALA A 48 -1.35 -2.85 -15.47
CA ALA A 48 -0.30 -3.47 -14.68
C ALA A 48 -0.83 -4.57 -13.75
N MET A 49 -2.00 -4.36 -13.12
CA MET A 49 -2.63 -5.36 -12.27
C MET A 49 -3.12 -6.59 -13.05
N SER A 50 -3.63 -6.39 -14.26
CA SER A 50 -4.01 -7.48 -15.16
C SER A 50 -2.79 -8.31 -15.53
N ASP A 51 -1.72 -7.64 -15.97
CA ASP A 51 -0.47 -8.29 -16.39
C ASP A 51 0.19 -9.05 -15.24
N LEU A 52 0.24 -8.47 -14.03
CA LEU A 52 0.78 -9.14 -12.84
C LEU A 52 0.02 -10.42 -12.48
N ARG A 53 -1.32 -10.41 -12.58
CA ARG A 53 -2.10 -11.64 -12.33
C ARG A 53 -1.81 -12.70 -13.39
N GLN A 54 -1.69 -12.28 -14.64
CA GLN A 54 -1.42 -13.20 -15.72
C GLN A 54 -0.01 -13.80 -15.56
N ALA A 55 1.00 -12.99 -15.21
CA ALA A 55 2.35 -13.43 -14.88
C ALA A 55 2.33 -14.44 -13.73
N ARG A 56 1.62 -14.12 -12.64
CA ARG A 56 1.44 -15.04 -11.50
C ARG A 56 0.86 -16.38 -11.94
N ALA A 57 -0.14 -16.37 -12.82
CA ALA A 57 -0.77 -17.60 -13.27
C ALA A 57 0.19 -18.47 -14.11
N TYR A 58 1.08 -17.85 -14.89
CA TYR A 58 2.16 -18.55 -15.59
C TYR A 58 3.21 -19.15 -14.64
N LEU A 59 3.41 -18.56 -13.45
CA LEU A 59 4.40 -18.96 -12.43
C LEU A 59 3.83 -19.79 -11.28
N ALA A 60 2.52 -19.99 -11.16
CA ALA A 60 1.94 -20.70 -10.02
C ALA A 60 1.97 -22.23 -10.21
N ARG A 61 3.02 -22.78 -10.84
CA ARG A 61 3.15 -24.20 -11.17
C ARG A 61 4.57 -24.72 -10.91
N PRO A 62 4.87 -25.06 -9.64
CA PRO A 62 6.15 -25.64 -9.23
C PRO A 62 6.25 -27.10 -9.69
N ASP A 63 6.23 -27.33 -10.99
CA ASP A 63 6.29 -28.65 -11.62
C ASP A 63 7.72 -29.25 -11.54
N TYR A 64 8.73 -28.41 -11.27
CA TYR A 64 10.15 -28.76 -11.32
C TYR A 64 10.85 -28.38 -10.00
N PRO A 65 11.33 -29.36 -9.21
CA PRO A 65 11.97 -29.09 -7.91
C PRO A 65 13.17 -28.14 -7.98
N GLN A 66 13.94 -28.19 -9.08
CA GLN A 66 15.18 -27.42 -9.24
C GLN A 66 14.99 -25.90 -9.34
N ILE A 67 13.79 -25.45 -9.76
CA ILE A 67 13.46 -24.03 -9.96
C ILE A 67 12.30 -23.58 -9.06
N ALA A 68 11.76 -24.49 -8.25
CA ALA A 68 10.58 -24.24 -7.45
C ALA A 68 10.79 -23.11 -6.44
N ASP A 69 12.02 -22.90 -5.96
CA ASP A 69 12.34 -21.87 -4.96
C ASP A 69 12.26 -20.46 -5.58
N ASP A 70 12.87 -20.27 -6.75
CA ASP A 70 12.82 -19.01 -7.50
C ASP A 70 11.42 -18.70 -8.03
N GLU A 71 10.70 -19.72 -8.50
CA GLU A 71 9.30 -19.57 -8.93
C GLU A 71 8.41 -19.12 -7.76
N ARG A 72 8.56 -19.75 -6.57
CA ARG A 72 7.84 -19.32 -5.36
C ARG A 72 8.20 -17.90 -4.95
N ARG A 73 9.48 -17.52 -5.06
CA ARG A 73 9.93 -16.16 -4.77
C ARG A 73 9.31 -15.15 -5.75
N ALA A 74 9.29 -15.45 -7.04
CA ALA A 74 8.67 -14.59 -8.04
C ALA A 74 7.17 -14.39 -7.78
N VAL A 75 6.45 -15.48 -7.46
CA VAL A 75 5.03 -15.41 -7.08
C VAL A 75 4.82 -14.56 -5.83
N ALA A 76 5.68 -14.68 -4.82
CA ALA A 76 5.57 -13.90 -3.59
C ALA A 76 5.77 -12.39 -3.84
N GLU A 77 6.72 -12.01 -4.70
CA GLU A 77 6.93 -10.61 -5.08
C GLU A 77 5.75 -10.06 -5.89
N ILE A 78 5.18 -10.84 -6.81
CA ILE A 78 3.97 -10.44 -7.54
C ILE A 78 2.78 -10.26 -6.59
N ASP A 79 2.62 -11.16 -5.62
CA ASP A 79 1.57 -11.06 -4.61
C ASP A 79 1.74 -9.82 -3.72
N ALA A 80 2.98 -9.44 -3.40
CA ALA A 80 3.28 -8.20 -2.68
C ALA A 80 2.92 -6.94 -3.51
N ALA A 81 3.31 -6.89 -4.79
CA ALA A 81 2.94 -5.79 -5.69
C ALA A 81 1.41 -5.64 -5.83
N LEU A 82 0.70 -6.76 -6.02
CA LEU A 82 -0.76 -6.77 -6.09
C LEU A 82 -1.42 -6.36 -4.78
N SER A 83 -0.79 -6.63 -3.63
CA SER A 83 -1.27 -6.20 -2.32
C SER A 83 -1.17 -4.68 -2.14
N GLU A 84 -0.03 -4.08 -2.52
CA GLU A 84 0.16 -2.62 -2.49
C GLU A 84 -0.90 -1.91 -3.34
N MET A 85 -1.09 -2.35 -4.58
CA MET A 85 -2.07 -1.79 -5.50
C MET A 85 -3.52 -1.99 -5.02
N ARG A 86 -3.82 -3.15 -4.41
CA ARG A 86 -5.17 -3.45 -3.90
C ARG A 86 -5.50 -2.67 -2.64
N ARG A 87 -4.52 -2.45 -1.76
CA ARG A 87 -4.69 -1.62 -0.57
C ARG A 87 -5.10 -0.20 -0.98
N ALA A 88 -4.41 0.37 -1.97
CA ALA A 88 -4.79 1.65 -2.54
C ALA A 88 -6.23 1.61 -3.12
N ALA A 89 -6.62 0.51 -3.78
CA ALA A 89 -7.97 0.37 -4.39
C ALA A 89 -9.10 0.21 -3.37
N PHE A 90 -8.84 -0.46 -2.24
CA PHE A 90 -9.81 -0.59 -1.17
C PHE A 90 -9.97 0.71 -0.37
N GLU A 91 -8.90 1.49 -0.22
CA GLU A 91 -8.98 2.84 0.37
C GLU A 91 -9.92 3.77 -0.45
N ASP A 92 -10.09 3.51 -1.76
CA ASP A 92 -10.99 4.23 -2.69
C ASP A 92 -12.32 3.49 -3.00
N GLY A 93 -12.53 2.28 -2.46
CA GLY A 93 -13.85 1.64 -2.38
C GLY A 93 -14.37 0.87 -3.62
N LYS A 94 -13.52 0.33 -4.50
CA LYS A 94 -13.97 -0.50 -5.65
C LYS A 94 -13.21 -1.82 -5.84
N ASN A 95 -13.85 -2.79 -6.50
CA ASN A 95 -13.33 -4.13 -6.81
C ASN A 95 -13.14 -4.31 -8.35
N PRO A 96 -11.92 -4.16 -8.90
CA PRO A 96 -11.69 -4.09 -10.36
C PRO A 96 -11.45 -5.41 -11.14
N TRP A 97 -11.80 -6.61 -10.66
CA TRP A 97 -11.11 -7.84 -11.12
C TRP A 97 -11.87 -8.82 -12.03
N GLN A 98 -11.25 -9.17 -13.17
CA GLN A 98 -11.45 -10.39 -13.96
C GLN A 98 -10.08 -10.84 -14.54
N TYR A 99 -9.79 -12.15 -14.64
CA TYR A 99 -8.56 -12.65 -15.30
C TYR A 99 -8.80 -13.98 -16.02
N GLU A 100 -7.97 -14.27 -17.02
CA GLU A 100 -8.03 -15.47 -17.86
C GLU A 100 -6.91 -16.46 -17.50
N GLN A 101 -7.22 -17.77 -17.49
CA GLN A 101 -6.25 -18.80 -17.10
C GLN A 101 -5.25 -19.09 -18.23
N PRO A 102 -3.95 -19.24 -17.93
CA PRO A 102 -2.93 -19.67 -18.90
C PRO A 102 -3.23 -21.02 -19.54
N ASP A 103 -2.79 -21.22 -20.79
CA ASP A 103 -2.80 -22.54 -21.43
C ASP A 103 -1.95 -23.53 -20.62
N ALA A 104 -2.59 -24.62 -20.20
CA ALA A 104 -1.98 -25.63 -19.37
C ALA A 104 -0.88 -26.46 -20.08
N ARG A 105 -0.76 -26.38 -21.42
CA ARG A 105 0.15 -27.20 -22.23
C ARG A 105 1.50 -26.55 -22.54
N MET A 106 1.75 -25.32 -22.10
CA MET A 106 3.01 -24.61 -22.35
C MET A 106 4.20 -25.24 -21.60
N SER A 107 5.36 -25.25 -22.25
CA SER A 107 6.62 -25.63 -21.59
C SER A 107 6.98 -24.62 -20.48
N PRO A 108 7.72 -25.02 -19.44
CA PRO A 108 8.12 -24.11 -18.36
C PRO A 108 8.88 -22.89 -18.87
N THR A 109 9.79 -23.08 -19.82
CA THR A 109 10.57 -22.00 -20.43
C THR A 109 9.67 -21.00 -21.15
N ASP A 110 8.68 -21.49 -21.92
CA ASP A 110 7.71 -20.61 -22.60
C ASP A 110 6.84 -19.86 -21.58
N ARG A 111 6.41 -20.55 -20.51
CA ARG A 111 5.66 -19.90 -19.40
C ARG A 111 6.48 -18.79 -18.75
N PHE A 112 7.78 -19.00 -18.52
CA PHE A 112 8.65 -18.00 -17.89
C PHE A 112 8.96 -16.82 -18.80
N HIS A 113 9.21 -17.05 -20.08
CA HIS A 113 9.32 -15.95 -21.04
C HIS A 113 8.02 -15.15 -21.11
N LYS A 114 6.86 -15.83 -21.09
CA LYS A 114 5.58 -15.12 -21.07
C LYS A 114 5.36 -14.32 -19.79
N ALA A 115 5.76 -14.87 -18.64
CA ALA A 115 5.74 -14.15 -17.38
C ALA A 115 6.66 -12.92 -17.40
N MET A 116 7.85 -13.02 -17.99
CA MET A 116 8.76 -11.88 -18.16
C MET A 116 8.16 -10.77 -19.03
N GLU A 117 7.57 -11.12 -20.17
CA GLU A 117 6.89 -10.13 -21.04
C GLU A 117 5.81 -9.34 -20.28
N LEU A 118 5.03 -10.04 -19.46
CA LEU A 118 3.97 -9.46 -18.63
C LEU A 118 4.53 -8.62 -17.49
N LEU A 119 5.61 -9.06 -16.83
CA LEU A 119 6.30 -8.26 -15.81
C LEU A 119 6.86 -6.96 -16.41
N ASP A 120 7.43 -7.02 -17.61
CA ASP A 120 7.92 -5.85 -18.32
C ASP A 120 6.79 -4.88 -18.71
N ALA A 121 5.64 -5.40 -19.14
CA ALA A 121 4.45 -4.61 -19.42
C ALA A 121 3.92 -3.94 -18.15
N ALA A 122 3.74 -4.71 -17.08
CA ALA A 122 3.32 -4.20 -15.78
C ALA A 122 4.26 -3.13 -15.23
N ARG A 123 5.58 -3.32 -15.40
CA ARG A 123 6.59 -2.33 -14.98
C ARG A 123 6.45 -1.02 -15.75
N ARG A 124 6.32 -1.10 -17.08
CA ARG A 124 6.14 0.10 -17.93
C ARG A 124 4.89 0.86 -17.52
N ASP A 125 3.77 0.15 -17.33
CA ASP A 125 2.52 0.77 -16.96
C ASP A 125 2.55 1.35 -15.54
N ALA A 126 3.09 0.60 -14.57
CA ALA A 126 3.24 1.09 -13.20
C ALA A 126 4.21 2.28 -13.09
N SER A 127 5.15 2.42 -14.03
CA SER A 127 6.11 3.54 -14.07
C SER A 127 5.55 4.83 -14.68
N HIS A 128 4.30 4.83 -15.14
CA HIS A 128 3.70 6.03 -15.71
C HIS A 128 3.73 7.20 -14.72
N PRO A 129 4.07 8.43 -15.14
CA PRO A 129 4.14 9.57 -14.23
C PRO A 129 2.82 9.83 -13.51
N GLU A 130 2.92 10.07 -12.21
CA GLU A 130 1.79 10.41 -11.34
C GLU A 130 2.05 11.78 -10.69
N ASP A 131 1.05 12.66 -10.75
CA ASP A 131 1.18 14.05 -10.29
C ASP A 131 1.10 14.17 -8.75
N ASP A 132 0.50 13.18 -8.07
CA ASP A 132 0.37 13.15 -6.62
C ASP A 132 1.65 12.66 -5.92
N PRO A 133 2.26 13.44 -5.00
CA PRO A 133 3.39 13.01 -4.18
C PRO A 133 3.17 11.70 -3.42
N TRP A 134 1.94 11.40 -2.97
CA TRP A 134 1.64 10.14 -2.28
C TRP A 134 1.75 8.93 -3.23
N THR A 135 1.32 9.09 -4.47
CA THR A 135 1.40 8.04 -5.50
C THR A 135 2.85 7.71 -5.88
N ARG A 136 3.81 8.63 -5.66
CA ARG A 136 5.25 8.35 -5.90
C ARG A 136 5.83 7.29 -4.98
N ASP A 137 5.48 7.34 -3.69
CA ASP A 137 5.93 6.36 -2.71
C ASP A 137 5.28 4.98 -2.96
N LEU A 138 3.98 4.97 -3.30
CA LEU A 138 3.28 3.78 -3.76
C LEU A 138 3.93 3.17 -5.02
N GLN A 139 4.19 4.00 -6.04
CA GLN A 139 4.85 3.60 -7.28
C GLN A 139 6.22 2.97 -6.99
N HIS A 140 7.01 3.58 -6.10
CA HIS A 140 8.33 3.05 -5.76
C HIS A 140 8.25 1.64 -5.15
N ARG A 141 7.32 1.43 -4.21
CA ARG A 141 7.11 0.09 -3.61
C ARG A 141 6.65 -0.94 -4.63
N ILE A 142 5.74 -0.55 -5.52
CA ILE A 142 5.26 -1.43 -6.59
C ILE A 142 6.40 -1.83 -7.50
N LEU A 143 7.17 -0.86 -8.01
CA LEU A 143 8.28 -1.12 -8.92
C LEU A 143 9.36 -1.98 -8.26
N HIS A 144 9.63 -1.79 -6.97
CA HIS A 144 10.53 -2.64 -6.21
C HIS A 144 10.12 -4.12 -6.26
N HIS A 145 8.84 -4.42 -6.05
CA HIS A 145 8.33 -5.80 -6.10
C HIS A 145 8.34 -6.37 -7.52
N ILE A 146 7.96 -5.58 -8.53
CA ILE A 146 8.03 -6.02 -9.93
C ILE A 146 9.48 -6.35 -10.34
N ASP A 147 10.45 -5.52 -9.94
CA ASP A 147 11.88 -5.74 -10.19
C ASP A 147 12.42 -6.95 -9.39
N GLY A 148 11.85 -7.22 -8.21
CA GLY A 148 12.10 -8.44 -7.43
C GLY A 148 11.64 -9.69 -8.16
N ALA A 149 10.41 -9.68 -8.67
CA ALA A 149 9.84 -10.78 -9.44
C ALA A 149 10.64 -11.04 -10.73
N HIS A 150 10.99 -9.99 -11.47
CA HIS A 150 11.77 -10.11 -12.71
C HIS A 150 13.12 -10.79 -12.46
N ARG A 151 13.83 -10.43 -11.39
CA ARG A 151 15.11 -11.07 -11.04
C ARG A 151 14.94 -12.55 -10.69
N ALA A 152 13.91 -12.89 -9.94
CA ALA A 152 13.63 -14.28 -9.56
C ALA A 152 13.28 -15.14 -10.78
N VAL A 153 12.44 -14.65 -11.71
CA VAL A 153 12.14 -15.39 -12.95
C VAL A 153 13.40 -15.58 -13.81
N GLN A 154 14.24 -14.56 -13.93
CA GLN A 154 15.50 -14.66 -14.67
C GLN A 154 16.43 -15.73 -14.06
N GLN A 155 16.48 -15.83 -12.73
CA GLN A 155 17.23 -16.88 -12.03
C GLN A 155 16.66 -18.27 -12.34
N ALA A 156 15.34 -18.45 -12.26
CA ALA A 156 14.67 -19.69 -12.59
C ALA A 156 14.96 -20.14 -14.05
N VAL A 157 14.93 -19.22 -15.02
CA VAL A 157 15.28 -19.53 -16.42
C VAL A 157 16.73 -19.99 -16.54
N ASN A 158 17.66 -19.30 -15.88
CA ASN A 158 19.08 -19.65 -15.92
C ASN A 158 19.34 -21.02 -15.30
N ASP A 159 18.65 -21.35 -14.20
CA ASP A 159 18.80 -22.64 -13.52
C ASP A 159 18.08 -23.78 -14.24
N ALA A 160 17.00 -23.50 -14.99
CA ALA A 160 16.35 -24.48 -15.86
C ALA A 160 17.21 -24.89 -17.07
N LEU A 161 18.16 -24.05 -17.48
CA LEU A 161 19.05 -24.28 -18.62
C LEU A 161 20.39 -24.93 -18.23
N ARG A 162 20.61 -25.21 -16.94
CA ARG A 162 21.78 -25.92 -16.42
C ARG A 162 21.54 -27.43 -16.39
#